data_AF-H6SIF6-F1
#
_entry.id   AF-H6SIF6-F1
#
_cell.length_a   1.000
_cell.length_b   1.000
_cell.length_c   1.000
_cell.angle_alpha   90.00
_cell.angle_beta   90.00
_cell.angle_gamma   90.00
#
_symmetry.space_group_name_H-M   'P 1'
#
loop_
_entity.id
_entity.type
_entity.pdbx_description
1 polymer ?
#
loop_
_entity_poly.entity_id
_entity_poly.type
_entity_poly.pdbx_seq_one_letter_code
_entity_poly.pdbx_strand_id
1 'polypeptide(L)'
;RATSRPSPPPPRNSPARFLRSAAKSARRRRCAWCVRDGAGVWQVGRLASPGLPVAEITDLEMTDITVLTPSDDDGGVPPYRVDLQYLRCWRTQDEPAAGVTSDRKAFLSKEYRTKTALNGAIKTKHLLSPVMTRTTLLVVPEDAQAEAERLLALYGVRRDYVRVTVRFGQGDFGLFGAIDIGQTVNVRTTRLGYSAGRNLIVLGIVAYAHRQVLVLDLWG
;
A
#
# COMPACT_ATOMS: atom_id res chain seq x y z
N ARG A 1 26.50 31.43 42.52
CA ARG A 1 25.33 32.01 41.81
C ARG A 1 25.52 31.73 40.31
N ALA A 2 25.01 30.61 39.81
CA ALA A 2 25.01 30.26 38.39
C ALA A 2 23.66 29.63 38.07
N THR A 3 22.78 30.39 37.44
CA THR A 3 21.43 29.99 37.04
C THR A 3 21.48 29.40 35.64
N SER A 4 21.22 28.10 35.51
CA SER A 4 21.07 27.40 34.23
C SER A 4 19.81 27.88 33.51
N ARG A 5 19.97 28.52 32.34
CA ARG A 5 18.84 28.85 31.46
C ARG A 5 18.33 27.58 30.75
N PRO A 6 17.01 27.31 30.74
CA PRO A 6 16.45 26.21 29.96
C PRO A 6 16.50 26.54 28.46
N SER A 7 16.88 25.56 27.66
CA SER A 7 16.95 25.62 26.19
C SER A 7 15.58 25.91 25.57
N PRO A 8 15.51 26.71 24.48
CA PRO A 8 14.25 27.11 23.87
C PRO A 8 13.56 25.93 23.16
N PRO A 9 12.21 25.86 23.19
CA PRO A 9 11.47 24.82 22.49
C PRO A 9 11.61 24.97 20.96
N PRO A 10 11.64 23.86 20.20
CA PRO A 10 11.83 23.91 18.75
C PRO A 10 10.66 24.61 18.04
N PRO A 11 10.93 25.33 16.92
CA PRO A 11 9.93 26.14 16.23
C PRO A 11 8.79 25.29 15.66
N ARG A 12 7.55 25.74 15.95
CA ARG A 12 6.29 25.02 15.73
C ARG A 12 5.93 24.75 14.26
N ASN A 13 6.66 25.32 13.28
CA ASN A 13 6.36 25.25 11.84
C ASN A 13 7.61 24.94 11.01
N SER A 14 8.06 23.68 11.02
CA SER A 14 9.12 23.23 10.09
C SER A 14 8.50 22.61 8.81
N PRO A 15 8.93 23.01 7.60
CA PRO A 15 8.40 22.50 6.32
C PRO A 15 8.53 20.97 6.14
N ALA A 16 9.42 20.33 6.90
CA ALA A 16 9.58 18.88 6.93
C ALA A 16 8.34 18.11 7.44
N ARG A 17 7.44 18.75 8.22
CA ARG A 17 6.22 18.10 8.71
C ARG A 17 5.13 17.98 7.62
N PHE A 18 5.10 18.94 6.69
CA PHE A 18 4.19 18.92 5.54
C PHE A 18 4.58 17.86 4.50
N LEU A 19 5.87 17.64 4.27
CA LEU A 19 6.34 16.62 3.32
C LEU A 19 6.08 15.19 3.83
N ARG A 20 6.21 14.94 5.15
CA ARG A 20 5.87 13.62 5.73
C ARG A 20 4.36 13.36 5.73
N SER A 21 3.51 14.38 5.92
CA SER A 21 2.05 14.21 5.85
C SER A 21 1.56 14.08 4.40
N ALA A 22 2.20 14.76 3.43
CA ALA A 22 1.94 14.62 2.00
C ALA A 22 2.36 13.23 1.47
N ALA A 23 3.52 12.71 1.88
CA ALA A 23 3.96 11.36 1.53
C ALA A 23 3.06 10.28 2.15
N LYS A 24 2.62 10.44 3.42
CA LYS A 24 1.71 9.49 4.10
C LYS A 24 0.27 9.55 3.55
N SER A 25 -0.18 10.72 3.07
CA SER A 25 -1.49 10.88 2.41
C SER A 25 -1.46 10.45 0.94
N ALA A 26 -0.34 10.58 0.23
CA ALA A 26 -0.13 9.97 -1.08
C ALA A 26 -0.11 8.43 -0.97
N ARG A 27 0.50 7.87 0.09
CA ARG A 27 0.56 6.43 0.42
C ARG A 27 -0.81 5.78 0.61
N ARG A 28 -1.84 6.54 1.00
CA ARG A 28 -3.24 6.05 1.09
C ARG A 28 -4.04 6.25 -0.20
N ARG A 29 -3.64 7.19 -1.07
CA ARG A 29 -4.43 7.65 -2.22
C ARG A 29 -4.00 7.07 -3.57
N ARG A 30 -2.74 6.65 -3.67
CA ARG A 30 -2.22 5.83 -4.77
C ARG A 30 -1.48 4.71 -4.08
N CYS A 31 -1.75 3.46 -4.41
CA CYS A 31 -1.01 2.31 -3.89
C CYS A 31 0.45 2.41 -4.39
N ALA A 32 1.22 3.28 -3.77
CA ALA A 32 2.53 3.72 -4.18
C ALA A 32 3.37 3.91 -2.92
N TRP A 33 4.65 3.60 -3.05
CA TRP A 33 5.62 3.73 -1.99
C TRP A 33 6.72 4.66 -2.46
N CYS A 34 7.23 5.45 -1.53
CA CYS A 34 8.38 6.32 -1.74
C CYS A 34 9.31 6.09 -0.57
N VAL A 35 10.43 5.42 -0.83
CA VAL A 35 11.41 5.01 0.18
C VAL A 35 12.80 5.25 -0.37
N ARG A 36 13.76 5.41 0.53
CA ARG A 36 15.16 5.51 0.18
C ARG A 36 15.77 4.12 0.19
N ASP A 37 16.49 3.74 -0.85
CA ASP A 37 17.21 2.47 -0.91
C ASP A 37 18.46 2.47 -0.02
N GLY A 38 19.14 1.32 0.07
CA GLY A 38 20.38 1.17 0.82
C GLY A 38 21.53 2.07 0.34
N ALA A 39 21.49 2.53 -0.92
CA ALA A 39 22.47 3.46 -1.52
C ALA A 39 22.13 4.93 -1.25
N GLY A 40 20.97 5.21 -0.64
CA GLY A 40 20.56 6.54 -0.28
C GLY A 40 19.71 7.28 -1.32
N VAL A 41 19.32 6.60 -2.41
CA VAL A 41 18.53 7.15 -3.52
C VAL A 41 17.03 6.97 -3.25
N TRP A 42 16.23 7.98 -3.58
CA TRP A 42 14.78 7.88 -3.46
C TRP A 42 14.20 7.03 -4.59
N GLN A 43 13.53 5.97 -4.21
CA GLN A 43 12.77 5.11 -5.09
C GLN A 43 11.28 5.36 -4.91
N VAL A 44 10.58 5.48 -6.04
CA VAL A 44 9.12 5.60 -6.09
C VAL A 44 8.60 4.43 -6.91
N GLY A 45 7.76 3.59 -6.28
CA GLY A 45 7.15 2.45 -6.92
C GLY A 45 5.65 2.45 -6.76
N ARG A 46 4.97 1.70 -7.65
CA ARG A 46 3.56 1.34 -7.52
C ARG A 46 3.48 -0.04 -6.89
N LEU A 47 2.59 -0.23 -5.92
CA LEU A 47 2.28 -1.53 -5.36
C LEU A 47 1.62 -2.39 -6.44
N ALA A 48 2.33 -3.44 -6.85
CA ALA A 48 1.84 -4.47 -7.74
C ALA A 48 1.45 -5.72 -6.93
N SER A 49 0.88 -6.72 -7.58
CA SER A 49 0.79 -8.05 -6.99
C SER A 49 2.20 -8.64 -6.79
N PRO A 50 2.42 -9.48 -5.77
CA PRO A 50 3.68 -10.20 -5.60
C PRO A 50 4.08 -10.91 -6.90
N GLY A 51 5.33 -10.70 -7.34
CA GLY A 51 5.87 -11.20 -8.60
C GLY A 51 6.79 -12.40 -8.40
N LEU A 52 7.86 -12.46 -9.21
CA LEU A 52 8.92 -13.44 -9.03
C LEU A 52 9.72 -13.14 -7.76
N PRO A 53 9.98 -14.14 -6.90
CA PRO A 53 10.71 -13.93 -5.66
C PRO A 53 12.21 -13.73 -5.92
N VAL A 54 12.81 -12.77 -5.23
CA VAL A 54 14.26 -12.51 -5.23
C VAL A 54 14.98 -13.42 -4.22
N ALA A 55 14.27 -13.83 -3.17
CA ALA A 55 14.77 -14.72 -2.12
C ALA A 55 13.66 -15.67 -1.65
N GLU A 56 14.05 -16.86 -1.17
CA GLU A 56 13.18 -17.79 -0.46
C GLU A 56 13.58 -17.82 1.00
N ILE A 57 12.62 -17.58 1.90
CA ILE A 57 12.78 -17.64 3.36
C ILE A 57 12.06 -18.89 3.84
N THR A 58 12.82 -19.79 4.46
CA THR A 58 12.30 -21.06 4.97
C THR A 58 12.26 -21.07 6.50
N ASP A 59 11.64 -22.10 7.08
CA ASP A 59 11.60 -22.32 8.54
C ASP A 59 12.99 -22.41 9.19
N LEU A 60 14.06 -22.66 8.42
CA LEU A 60 15.43 -22.78 8.95
C LEU A 60 16.05 -21.42 9.31
N GLU A 61 15.75 -20.39 8.52
CA GLU A 61 16.27 -19.03 8.71
C GLU A 61 15.33 -18.22 9.63
N MET A 62 14.05 -18.58 9.61
CA MET A 62 12.98 -17.88 10.31
C MET A 62 12.97 -18.22 11.80
N THR A 63 13.22 -17.20 12.63
CA THR A 63 13.10 -17.31 14.08
C THR A 63 11.66 -17.17 14.53
N ASP A 64 10.94 -16.18 13.99
CA ASP A 64 9.57 -15.89 14.38
C ASP A 64 8.75 -15.37 13.19
N ILE A 65 7.45 -15.65 13.20
CA ILE A 65 6.49 -15.15 12.23
C ILE A 65 5.16 -14.84 12.89
N THR A 66 4.71 -13.62 12.71
CA THR A 66 3.45 -13.14 13.27
C THR A 66 2.58 -12.54 12.18
N VAL A 67 1.31 -12.97 12.09
CA VAL A 67 0.31 -12.29 11.26
C VAL A 67 -0.08 -11.00 11.96
N LEU A 68 0.13 -9.88 11.27
CA LEU A 68 -0.29 -8.58 11.74
C LEU A 68 -1.71 -8.34 11.25
N THR A 69 -2.64 -8.05 12.17
CA THR A 69 -4.00 -7.67 11.81
C THR A 69 -3.94 -6.41 10.94
N PRO A 70 -4.49 -6.43 9.71
CA PRO A 70 -4.60 -5.23 8.92
C PRO A 70 -5.38 -4.20 9.72
N SER A 71 -4.87 -2.98 9.84
CA SER A 71 -5.59 -1.87 10.49
C SER A 71 -6.71 -1.33 9.59
N ASP A 72 -7.25 -2.18 8.73
CA ASP A 72 -8.23 -1.83 7.72
C ASP A 72 -9.61 -1.99 8.36
N ASP A 73 -10.48 -1.00 8.18
CA ASP A 73 -11.81 -0.95 8.81
C ASP A 73 -12.69 -2.17 8.45
N ASP A 74 -12.33 -2.88 7.38
CA ASP A 74 -13.04 -4.05 6.83
C ASP A 74 -12.57 -5.41 7.39
N GLY A 75 -11.70 -5.43 8.40
CA GLY A 75 -11.30 -6.65 9.11
C GLY A 75 -10.61 -7.70 8.25
N GLY A 76 -10.01 -7.29 7.13
CA GLY A 76 -9.33 -8.19 6.17
C GLY A 76 -10.26 -8.88 5.17
N VAL A 77 -11.54 -8.48 5.09
CA VAL A 77 -12.47 -9.00 4.06
C VAL A 77 -12.16 -8.34 2.70
N PRO A 78 -11.94 -9.11 1.62
CA PRO A 78 -11.63 -8.53 0.32
C PRO A 78 -12.85 -7.78 -0.27
N PRO A 79 -12.69 -6.57 -0.83
CA PRO A 79 -13.76 -5.85 -1.50
C PRO A 79 -14.18 -6.54 -2.81
N TYR A 80 -15.50 -6.65 -3.03
CA TYR A 80 -16.06 -7.23 -4.26
C TYR A 80 -16.19 -6.19 -5.38
N ARG A 81 -16.19 -4.91 -5.02
CA ARG A 81 -16.40 -3.79 -5.93
C ARG A 81 -15.44 -2.66 -5.59
N VAL A 82 -14.83 -2.09 -6.62
CA VAL A 82 -14.02 -0.88 -6.52
C VAL A 82 -14.69 0.23 -7.33
N ASP A 83 -15.01 1.33 -6.66
CA ASP A 83 -15.52 2.56 -7.27
C ASP A 83 -14.40 3.60 -7.32
N LEU A 84 -13.89 3.85 -8.52
CA LEU A 84 -12.83 4.81 -8.77
C LEU A 84 -13.42 6.14 -9.23
N GLN A 85 -13.30 7.15 -8.38
CA GLN A 85 -13.60 8.52 -8.73
C GLN A 85 -12.45 9.11 -9.56
N TYR A 86 -12.78 9.58 -10.77
CA TYR A 86 -11.89 10.18 -11.74
C TYR A 86 -12.52 11.46 -12.30
N LEU A 87 -11.75 12.22 -13.08
CA LEU A 87 -12.16 13.44 -13.76
C LEU A 87 -12.82 14.44 -12.81
N ARG A 88 -12.00 15.04 -11.94
CA ARG A 88 -12.46 16.03 -10.97
C ARG A 88 -12.94 17.30 -11.68
N CYS A 89 -14.21 17.64 -11.47
CA CYS A 89 -14.75 18.96 -11.73
C CYS A 89 -14.42 19.87 -10.53
N TRP A 90 -13.47 20.79 -10.73
CA TRP A 90 -12.97 21.67 -9.66
C TRP A 90 -14.00 22.70 -9.16
N ARG A 91 -15.03 22.98 -9.95
CA ARG A 91 -16.14 23.85 -9.58
C ARG A 91 -17.44 23.20 -10.03
N THR A 92 -18.20 22.70 -9.07
CA THR A 92 -19.56 22.23 -9.32
C THR A 92 -20.51 23.41 -9.50
N GLN A 93 -21.57 23.22 -10.28
CA GLN A 93 -22.63 24.21 -10.48
C GLN A 93 -23.98 23.50 -10.46
N ASP A 94 -24.89 23.98 -9.62
CA ASP A 94 -26.23 23.41 -9.49
C ASP A 94 -27.20 23.98 -10.53
N GLU A 95 -27.03 25.27 -10.88
CA GLU A 95 -27.87 25.96 -11.88
C GLU A 95 -27.02 26.65 -12.97
N PRO A 96 -26.49 25.89 -13.93
CA PRO A 96 -25.83 26.46 -15.11
C PRO A 96 -26.83 27.18 -16.04
N ALA A 97 -26.36 28.22 -16.74
CA ALA A 97 -27.16 29.06 -17.62
C ALA A 97 -28.04 28.26 -18.61
N ALA A 98 -29.18 28.85 -19.01
CA ALA A 98 -30.22 28.17 -19.80
C ALA A 98 -29.70 27.52 -21.10
N GLY A 99 -28.70 28.13 -21.76
CA GLY A 99 -28.11 27.64 -23.02
C GLY A 99 -27.13 26.46 -22.89
N VAL A 100 -26.87 25.95 -21.68
CA VAL A 100 -25.97 24.80 -21.48
C VAL A 100 -26.68 23.49 -21.81
N THR A 101 -26.06 22.64 -22.62
CA THR A 101 -26.55 21.29 -22.97
C THR A 101 -26.78 20.42 -21.73
N SER A 102 -27.77 19.53 -21.76
CA SER A 102 -28.06 18.57 -20.67
C SER A 102 -26.82 17.83 -20.16
N ASP A 103 -25.97 17.37 -21.08
CA ASP A 103 -24.77 16.58 -20.74
C ASP A 103 -23.75 17.41 -19.98
N ARG A 104 -23.57 18.67 -20.37
CA ARG A 104 -22.72 19.61 -19.65
C ARG A 104 -23.31 19.99 -18.29
N LYS A 105 -24.64 20.08 -18.16
CA LYS A 105 -25.29 20.29 -16.85
C LYS A 105 -25.06 19.10 -15.92
N ALA A 106 -25.29 17.88 -16.40
CA ALA A 106 -24.98 16.65 -15.67
C ALA A 106 -23.48 16.54 -15.34
N PHE A 107 -22.62 17.11 -16.19
CA PHE A 107 -21.20 17.19 -15.91
C PHE A 107 -20.87 18.18 -14.80
N LEU A 108 -21.50 19.35 -14.74
CA LEU A 108 -21.16 20.35 -13.73
C LEU A 108 -21.79 20.06 -12.36
N SER A 109 -22.84 19.23 -12.30
CA SER A 109 -23.51 18.89 -11.03
C SER A 109 -22.75 17.90 -10.14
N LYS A 110 -21.74 17.20 -10.67
CA LYS A 110 -20.97 16.19 -9.91
C LYS A 110 -19.48 16.54 -9.85
N GLU A 111 -18.90 16.54 -8.66
CA GLU A 111 -17.46 16.81 -8.50
C GLU A 111 -16.57 15.74 -9.15
N TYR A 112 -17.01 14.48 -9.19
CA TYR A 112 -16.25 13.40 -9.83
C TYR A 112 -17.14 12.60 -10.78
N ARG A 113 -16.49 11.86 -11.69
CA ARG A 113 -17.07 10.71 -12.36
C ARG A 113 -16.59 9.43 -11.71
N THR A 114 -17.36 8.36 -11.83
CA THR A 114 -17.01 7.08 -11.23
C THR A 114 -16.90 6.02 -12.33
N LYS A 115 -15.79 5.28 -12.34
CA LYS A 115 -15.67 3.99 -13.00
C LYS A 115 -15.72 2.90 -11.96
N THR A 116 -16.29 1.75 -12.32
CA THR A 116 -16.53 0.66 -11.38
C THR A 116 -15.96 -0.63 -11.95
N ALA A 117 -15.22 -1.35 -11.12
CA ALA A 117 -14.85 -2.73 -11.35
C ALA A 117 -15.57 -3.59 -10.30
N LEU A 118 -16.15 -4.72 -10.71
CA LEU A 118 -16.89 -5.61 -9.82
C LEU A 118 -16.55 -7.07 -10.10
N ASN A 119 -16.57 -7.90 -9.06
CA ASN A 119 -16.44 -9.34 -9.16
C ASN A 119 -17.52 -10.01 -8.30
N GLY A 120 -18.54 -10.55 -8.96
CA GLY A 120 -19.67 -11.21 -8.30
C GLY A 120 -19.28 -12.43 -7.48
N ALA A 121 -18.24 -13.17 -7.89
CA ALA A 121 -17.79 -14.37 -7.17
C ALA A 121 -17.26 -14.05 -5.76
N ILE A 122 -16.62 -12.87 -5.59
CA ILE A 122 -16.20 -12.39 -4.26
C ILE A 122 -17.43 -12.15 -3.39
N LYS A 123 -18.49 -11.55 -3.93
CA LYS A 123 -19.73 -11.28 -3.19
C LYS A 123 -20.48 -12.56 -2.81
N THR A 124 -20.44 -13.58 -3.67
CA THR A 124 -20.99 -14.91 -3.36
C THR A 124 -20.21 -15.62 -2.25
N LYS A 125 -18.87 -15.51 -2.25
CA LYS A 125 -18.01 -16.12 -1.23
C LYS A 125 -18.00 -15.36 0.09
N HIS A 126 -18.06 -14.03 0.03
CA HIS A 126 -17.97 -13.11 1.16
C HIS A 126 -19.20 -12.19 1.15
N LEU A 127 -20.27 -12.59 1.84
CA LEU A 127 -21.54 -11.87 1.83
C LEU A 127 -21.41 -10.44 2.39
N LEU A 128 -20.55 -10.26 3.39
CA LEU A 128 -20.21 -8.96 3.98
C LEU A 128 -19.09 -8.21 3.24
N SER A 129 -18.76 -8.61 2.01
CA SER A 129 -17.72 -7.94 1.23
C SER A 129 -18.07 -6.46 0.99
N PRO A 130 -17.13 -5.54 1.30
CA PRO A 130 -17.34 -4.10 1.21
C PRO A 130 -17.16 -3.56 -0.22
N VAL A 131 -17.59 -2.30 -0.41
CA VAL A 131 -17.29 -1.52 -1.62
C VAL A 131 -16.13 -0.58 -1.33
N MET A 132 -15.04 -0.71 -2.07
CA MET A 132 -13.88 0.15 -1.94
C MET A 132 -14.04 1.39 -2.83
N THR A 133 -14.23 2.56 -2.23
CA THR A 133 -14.23 3.83 -2.98
C THR A 133 -12.85 4.48 -2.95
N ARG A 134 -12.34 4.91 -4.10
CA ARG A 134 -11.07 5.64 -4.19
C ARG A 134 -11.14 6.84 -5.11
N THR A 135 -10.60 7.96 -4.64
CA THR A 135 -10.51 9.21 -5.39
C THR A 135 -9.14 9.37 -6.05
N THR A 136 -9.16 9.64 -7.36
CA THR A 136 -7.96 9.84 -8.18
C THR A 136 -8.01 11.18 -8.92
N LEU A 137 -6.86 11.55 -9.49
CA LEU A 137 -6.73 12.70 -10.40
C LEU A 137 -6.63 12.25 -11.87
N LEU A 138 -6.99 11.00 -12.17
CA LEU A 138 -7.05 10.52 -13.55
C LEU A 138 -8.12 11.30 -14.32
N VAL A 139 -7.83 11.63 -15.57
CA VAL A 139 -8.73 12.42 -16.43
C VAL A 139 -9.36 11.51 -17.49
N VAL A 140 -8.60 10.54 -17.97
CA VAL A 140 -9.01 9.61 -19.03
C VAL A 140 -9.89 8.49 -18.44
N PRO A 141 -11.07 8.20 -19.03
CA PRO A 141 -11.97 7.18 -18.53
C PRO A 141 -11.43 5.75 -18.65
N GLU A 142 -10.62 5.47 -19.66
CA GLU A 142 -10.00 4.16 -19.89
C GLU A 142 -8.94 3.87 -18.82
N ASP A 143 -8.05 4.83 -18.53
CA ASP A 143 -7.08 4.72 -17.44
C ASP A 143 -7.75 4.53 -16.08
N ALA A 144 -8.88 5.21 -15.86
CA ALA A 144 -9.67 5.06 -14.64
C ALA A 144 -10.29 3.64 -14.52
N GLN A 145 -10.76 3.08 -15.64
CA GLN A 145 -11.28 1.72 -15.66
C GLN A 145 -10.16 0.70 -15.40
N ALA A 146 -9.02 0.85 -16.07
CA ALA A 146 -7.86 -0.03 -15.89
C ALA A 146 -7.32 0.02 -14.45
N GLU A 147 -7.29 1.18 -13.82
CA GLU A 147 -6.88 1.29 -12.41
C GLU A 147 -7.92 0.67 -11.47
N ALA A 148 -9.22 0.82 -11.72
CA ALA A 148 -10.27 0.17 -10.92
C ALA A 148 -10.14 -1.36 -10.98
N GLU A 149 -9.91 -1.92 -12.16
CA GLU A 149 -9.69 -3.35 -12.38
C GLU A 149 -8.40 -3.84 -11.73
N ARG A 150 -7.31 -3.08 -11.85
CA ARG A 150 -6.04 -3.38 -11.18
C ARG A 150 -6.20 -3.42 -9.66
N LEU A 151 -6.94 -2.48 -9.10
CA LEU A 151 -7.22 -2.43 -7.66
C LEU A 151 -8.09 -3.60 -7.21
N LEU A 152 -9.10 -3.98 -8.00
CA LEU A 152 -9.92 -5.14 -7.71
C LEU A 152 -9.11 -6.43 -7.79
N ALA A 153 -8.21 -6.58 -8.76
CA ALA A 153 -7.30 -7.72 -8.84
C ALA A 153 -6.32 -7.78 -7.66
N LEU A 154 -5.90 -6.61 -7.15
CA LEU A 154 -4.95 -6.51 -6.06
C LEU A 154 -5.58 -6.84 -4.69
N TYR A 155 -6.75 -6.26 -4.41
CA TYR A 155 -7.43 -6.33 -3.11
C TYR A 155 -8.57 -7.36 -3.06
N GLY A 156 -9.08 -7.82 -4.21
CA GLY A 156 -10.17 -8.79 -4.29
C GLY A 156 -9.79 -10.23 -3.93
N VAL A 157 -8.53 -10.45 -3.53
CA VAL A 157 -8.03 -11.73 -3.03
C VAL A 157 -7.59 -11.59 -1.58
N ARG A 158 -7.53 -12.70 -0.86
CA ARG A 158 -6.98 -12.70 0.50
C ARG A 158 -5.50 -12.32 0.45
N ARG A 159 -5.14 -11.25 1.15
CA ARG A 159 -3.76 -10.79 1.35
C ARG A 159 -3.47 -10.79 2.84
N ASP A 160 -2.38 -11.43 3.23
CA ASP A 160 -1.94 -11.47 4.61
C ASP A 160 -0.83 -10.43 4.79
N TYR A 161 -0.85 -9.73 5.92
CA TYR A 161 0.24 -8.86 6.35
C TYR A 161 0.98 -9.60 7.46
N VAL A 162 2.26 -9.92 7.25
CA VAL A 162 3.04 -10.75 8.18
C VAL A 162 4.35 -10.08 8.50
N ARG A 163 4.76 -10.19 9.76
CA ARG A 163 6.10 -9.82 10.21
C ARG A 163 6.92 -11.08 10.37
N VAL A 164 8.04 -11.13 9.65
CA VAL A 164 8.98 -12.26 9.70
C VAL A 164 10.28 -11.79 10.30
N THR A 165 10.75 -12.51 11.31
CA THR A 165 12.08 -12.29 11.91
C THR A 165 13.00 -13.41 11.44
N VAL A 166 14.05 -13.03 10.72
CA VAL A 166 15.02 -13.94 10.13
C VAL A 166 16.38 -13.73 10.79
N ARG A 167 17.10 -14.81 11.07
CA ARG A 167 18.51 -14.75 11.45
C ARG A 167 19.36 -15.06 10.22
N PHE A 168 20.43 -14.29 10.02
CA PHE A 168 21.33 -14.50 8.89
C PHE A 168 22.73 -14.87 9.38
N GLY A 169 23.32 -15.93 8.81
CA GLY A 169 24.69 -16.33 9.08
C GLY A 169 25.69 -15.54 8.24
N GLN A 170 26.99 -15.76 8.51
CA GLN A 170 28.08 -15.13 7.78
C GLN A 170 28.12 -15.54 6.28
N GLY A 171 27.48 -16.66 5.93
CA GLY A 171 27.33 -17.15 4.54
C GLY A 171 26.10 -16.62 3.80
N ASP A 172 25.12 -16.02 4.49
CA ASP A 172 23.82 -15.67 3.88
C ASP A 172 23.73 -14.19 3.48
N PHE A 173 24.80 -13.42 3.69
CA PHE A 173 24.87 -11.99 3.39
C PHE A 173 24.51 -11.64 1.94
N GLY A 174 24.81 -12.54 0.98
CA GLY A 174 24.46 -12.35 -0.43
C GLY A 174 22.95 -12.43 -0.69
N LEU A 175 22.25 -13.31 0.03
CA LEU A 175 20.83 -13.57 -0.15
C LEU A 175 19.97 -12.51 0.55
N PHE A 176 20.35 -12.12 1.77
CA PHE A 176 19.66 -11.07 2.52
C PHE A 176 20.05 -9.64 2.12
N GLY A 177 21.26 -9.45 1.57
CA GLY A 177 21.68 -8.16 1.03
C GLY A 177 20.97 -7.78 -0.28
N ALA A 178 20.41 -8.76 -0.99
CA ALA A 178 19.64 -8.53 -2.20
C ALA A 178 18.20 -8.06 -1.94
N ILE A 179 17.67 -8.31 -0.73
CA ILE A 179 16.29 -7.99 -0.36
C ILE A 179 16.16 -6.49 -0.14
N ASP A 180 15.35 -5.84 -0.99
CA ASP A 180 15.00 -4.44 -0.84
C ASP A 180 13.48 -4.23 -0.81
N ILE A 181 13.06 -3.04 -0.37
CA ILE A 181 11.65 -2.65 -0.28
C ILE A 181 11.02 -2.65 -1.67
N GLY A 182 9.81 -3.19 -1.76
CA GLY A 182 9.07 -3.34 -3.00
C GLY A 182 9.40 -4.61 -3.79
N GLN A 183 10.45 -5.35 -3.41
CA GLN A 183 10.72 -6.66 -3.99
C GLN A 183 9.80 -7.73 -3.43
N THR A 184 9.72 -8.86 -4.13
CA THR A 184 8.97 -10.04 -3.70
C THR A 184 9.90 -11.08 -3.10
N VAL A 185 9.49 -11.69 -2.00
CA VAL A 185 10.15 -12.83 -1.37
C VAL A 185 9.16 -14.00 -1.27
N ASN A 186 9.65 -15.22 -1.38
CA ASN A 186 8.85 -16.41 -1.09
C ASN A 186 9.02 -16.78 0.38
N VAL A 187 7.94 -16.91 1.12
CA VAL A 187 7.96 -17.42 2.49
C VAL A 187 7.36 -18.81 2.50
N ARG A 188 8.15 -19.78 2.94
CA ARG A 188 7.74 -21.18 3.05
C ARG A 188 7.75 -21.62 4.50
N THR A 189 6.56 -21.83 5.05
CA THR A 189 6.37 -22.28 6.43
C THR A 189 5.10 -23.11 6.58
N THR A 190 5.16 -24.15 7.40
CA THR A 190 3.96 -24.93 7.75
C THR A 190 3.07 -24.21 8.77
N ARG A 191 3.63 -23.28 9.56
CA ARG A 191 2.96 -22.62 10.70
C ARG A 191 1.74 -21.79 10.30
N LEU A 192 1.79 -21.17 9.12
CA LEU A 192 0.69 -20.35 8.56
C LEU A 192 0.01 -21.01 7.35
N GLY A 193 0.29 -22.30 7.08
CA GLY A 193 -0.23 -23.00 5.91
C GLY A 193 0.44 -22.60 4.59
N TYR A 194 1.64 -22.02 4.62
CA TYR A 194 2.43 -21.65 3.44
C TYR A 194 3.42 -22.76 3.04
N SER A 195 3.02 -24.04 3.18
CA SER A 195 3.90 -25.18 2.92
C SER A 195 4.33 -25.30 1.45
N ALA A 196 3.49 -24.83 0.53
CA ALA A 196 3.78 -24.70 -0.90
C ALA A 196 4.58 -23.42 -1.26
N GLY A 197 4.92 -22.60 -0.26
CA GLY A 197 5.50 -21.28 -0.45
C GLY A 197 4.45 -20.22 -0.79
N ARG A 198 4.65 -18.99 -0.28
CA ARG A 198 3.80 -17.85 -0.59
C ARG A 198 4.64 -16.63 -0.94
N ASN A 199 4.35 -16.02 -2.09
CA ASN A 199 5.03 -14.80 -2.52
C ASN A 199 4.44 -13.59 -1.80
N LEU A 200 5.30 -12.82 -1.15
CA LEU A 200 4.95 -11.62 -0.38
C LEU A 200 5.89 -10.47 -0.76
N ILE A 201 5.37 -9.25 -0.77
CA ILE A 201 6.14 -8.03 -1.06
C ILE A 201 6.71 -7.48 0.23
N VAL A 202 7.98 -7.06 0.18
CA VAL A 202 8.65 -6.39 1.30
C VAL A 202 8.16 -4.95 1.41
N LEU A 203 7.48 -4.62 2.50
CA LEU A 203 6.99 -3.28 2.80
C LEU A 203 7.92 -2.51 3.75
N GLY A 204 8.71 -3.23 4.55
CA GLY A 204 9.62 -2.64 5.52
C GLY A 204 10.73 -3.61 5.91
N ILE A 205 11.90 -3.06 6.15
CA ILE A 205 13.11 -3.79 6.55
C ILE A 205 13.71 -3.09 7.76
N VAL A 206 13.99 -3.86 8.81
CA VAL A 206 14.75 -3.40 9.97
C VAL A 206 15.87 -4.40 10.22
N ALA A 207 17.12 -3.95 10.06
CA ALA A 207 18.31 -4.77 10.27
C ALA A 207 18.95 -4.46 11.64
N TYR A 208 19.15 -5.51 12.44
CA TYR A 208 19.91 -5.47 13.69
C TYR A 208 21.24 -6.20 13.50
N ALA A 209 22.24 -5.49 12.98
CA ALA A 209 23.54 -6.07 12.60
C ALA A 209 24.25 -6.77 13.78
N HIS A 210 24.18 -6.21 14.99
CA HIS A 210 24.81 -6.77 16.19
C HIS A 210 24.18 -8.09 16.66
N ARG A 211 22.95 -8.37 16.26
CA ARG A 211 22.23 -9.60 16.59
C ARG A 211 22.12 -10.56 15.40
N GLN A 212 22.61 -10.14 14.23
CA GLN A 212 22.43 -10.86 12.97
C GLN A 212 20.96 -11.19 12.70
N VAL A 213 20.07 -10.23 12.98
CA VAL A 213 18.62 -10.37 12.83
C VAL A 213 18.09 -9.35 11.82
N LEU A 214 17.23 -9.82 10.93
CA LEU A 214 16.49 -9.03 9.96
C LEU A 214 15.00 -9.16 10.28
N VAL A 215 14.30 -8.05 10.48
CA VAL A 215 12.85 -8.02 10.64
C VAL A 215 12.24 -7.46 9.38
N LEU A 216 11.38 -8.26 8.74
CA LEU A 216 10.72 -7.96 7.49
C LEU A 216 9.22 -7.80 7.72
N ASP A 217 8.67 -6.67 7.29
CA ASP A 217 7.23 -6.47 7.18
C ASP A 217 6.81 -6.83 5.74
N LEU A 218 6.04 -7.90 5.58
CA LEU A 218 5.70 -8.52 4.31
C LEU A 218 4.19 -8.48 4.05
N TRP A 219 3.79 -8.32 2.79
CA TRP A 219 2.38 -8.25 2.39
C TRP A 219 2.11 -9.05 1.11
N GLY A 220 1.08 -9.90 1.10
CA GLY A 220 0.69 -10.62 -0.12
C GLY A 220 -0.31 -11.73 0.05
#